data_AF-A0AAP2EXV3-F1
#
_entry.id   AF-A0AAP2EXV3-F1
#
_cell.length_a   1.000
_cell.length_b   1.000
_cell.length_c   1.000
_cell.angle_alpha   90.00
_cell.angle_beta   90.00
_cell.angle_gamma   90.00
#
_symmetry.space_group_name_H-M   'P 1'
#
loop_
_entity.id
_entity.type
_entity.pdbx_description
1 polymer ?
#
loop_
_entity_poly.entity_id
_entity_poly.type
_entity_poly.pdbx_seq_one_letter_code
_entity_poly.pdbx_strand_id
1 'polypeptide(L)'
;MVRIEFNEYDDGTYYYLYVTDTVRIEKNGMYAMRMETRDSSVRDLGEPFKYLTIRDRDRKDEYFNESLINPHLETAIKAVQILYDIIKLSAHG
;
A
#
# COMPACT_ATOMS: atom_id res chain seq x y z
N MET A 1 -8.29 -7.87 16.21
CA MET A 1 -7.24 -7.06 16.89
C MET A 1 -6.05 -6.93 15.96
N VAL A 2 -5.45 -5.75 15.87
CA VAL A 2 -4.22 -5.54 15.07
C VAL A 2 -3.05 -5.31 16.02
N ARG A 3 -1.96 -6.08 15.86
CA ARG A 3 -0.70 -5.90 16.59
C ARG A 3 0.41 -5.69 15.59
N ILE A 4 1.20 -4.64 15.79
CA ILE A 4 2.31 -4.26 14.93
C ILE A 4 3.53 -4.06 15.81
N GLU A 5 4.64 -4.72 15.49
CA GLU A 5 5.91 -4.57 16.19
C GLU A 5 7.06 -4.42 15.20
N PHE A 6 7.99 -3.55 15.55
CA PHE A 6 9.19 -3.28 14.79
C PHE A 6 10.35 -3.05 15.74
N ASN A 7 11.44 -3.78 15.55
CA ASN A 7 12.67 -3.61 16.32
C ASN A 7 13.88 -3.70 15.38
N GLU A 8 14.88 -2.87 15.63
CA GLU A 8 16.17 -2.92 14.97
C GLU A 8 17.19 -3.56 15.92
N TYR A 9 18.04 -4.44 15.39
CA TYR A 9 19.12 -5.08 16.11
C TYR A 9 20.44 -4.33 15.85
N ASP A 10 21.40 -4.48 16.76
CA ASP A 10 22.70 -3.79 16.69
C ASP A 10 23.52 -4.15 15.43
N ASP A 11 23.21 -5.27 14.78
CA ASP A 11 23.84 -5.71 13.52
C ASP A 11 23.19 -5.11 12.26
N GLY A 12 22.25 -4.18 12.42
CA GLY A 12 21.50 -3.54 11.33
C GLY A 12 20.40 -4.43 10.72
N THR A 13 20.15 -5.62 11.28
CA THR A 13 18.98 -6.41 10.92
C THR A 13 17.75 -5.89 11.68
N TYR A 14 16.56 -6.21 11.18
CA TYR A 14 15.30 -5.74 11.76
C TYR A 14 14.31 -6.88 11.90
N TYR A 15 13.60 -6.88 13.02
CA TYR A 15 12.40 -7.65 13.29
C TYR A 15 11.17 -6.87 12.87
N TYR A 16 10.23 -7.54 12.21
CA TYR A 16 8.92 -6.98 11.88
C TYR A 16 7.85 -8.03 12.15
N LEU A 17 6.77 -7.61 12.82
CA LEU A 17 5.60 -8.41 13.07
C LEU A 17 4.34 -7.60 12.77
N TYR A 18 3.44 -8.19 12.01
CA TYR A 18 2.11 -7.67 11.74
C TYR A 18 1.09 -8.78 11.90
N VAL A 19 0.19 -8.63 12.86
CA VAL A 19 -0.84 -9.63 13.18
C VAL A 19 -2.21 -8.99 13.11
N THR A 20 -3.11 -9.64 12.37
CA THR A 20 -4.55 -9.39 12.37
C THR A 20 -5.28 -10.66 12.80
N ASP A 21 -6.62 -10.62 12.81
CA ASP A 21 -7.45 -11.80 13.09
C ASP A 21 -7.39 -12.87 11.98
N THR A 22 -6.80 -12.54 10.83
CA THR A 22 -6.78 -13.40 9.63
C THR A 22 -5.39 -13.74 9.14
N VAL A 23 -4.40 -12.87 9.39
CA VAL A 23 -3.05 -13.02 8.87
C VAL A 23 -2.01 -12.62 9.91
N ARG A 24 -0.90 -13.35 9.92
CA ARG A 24 0.33 -13.04 10.64
C ARG A 24 1.46 -12.95 9.62
N ILE A 25 2.10 -11.80 9.56
CA ILE A 25 3.30 -11.56 8.75
C ILE A 25 4.45 -11.33 9.72
N GLU A 26 5.53 -12.07 9.53
CA GLU A 26 6.73 -11.95 10.36
C GLU A 26 7.99 -11.93 9.51
N LYS A 27 8.93 -11.09 9.91
CA LYS A 27 10.33 -11.16 9.50
C LYS A 27 11.18 -11.30 10.75
N ASN A 28 11.85 -12.45 10.88
CA ASN A 28 12.75 -12.73 11.98
C ASN A 28 14.21 -12.68 11.49
N GLY A 29 14.89 -11.54 11.72
CA GLY A 29 16.32 -11.37 11.46
C GLY A 29 16.72 -11.49 9.99
N MET A 30 17.67 -12.40 9.71
CA MET A 30 18.41 -12.56 8.45
C MET A 30 17.62 -13.28 7.33
N TYR A 31 16.44 -13.85 7.64
CA TYR A 31 15.66 -14.66 6.69
C TYR A 31 14.50 -13.89 6.02
N ALA A 32 13.95 -14.50 4.97
CA ALA A 32 12.82 -14.04 4.17
C ALA A 32 11.54 -13.78 4.99
N MET A 33 10.68 -12.90 4.47
CA MET A 33 9.41 -12.55 5.11
C MET A 33 8.42 -13.72 4.96
N ARG A 34 7.72 -14.09 6.03
CA ARG A 34 6.74 -15.18 6.02
C ARG A 34 5.35 -14.65 6.34
N MET A 35 4.35 -15.19 5.65
CA MET A 35 2.93 -15.01 5.93
C MET A 35 2.33 -16.32 6.41
N GLU A 36 1.47 -16.22 7.42
CA GLU A 36 0.66 -17.30 7.96
C GLU A 36 -0.79 -16.82 8.02
N THR A 37 -1.72 -17.61 7.48
CA THR A 37 -3.15 -17.29 7.50
C THR A 37 -3.88 -18.13 8.55
N ARG A 38 -5.10 -17.73 8.89
CA ARG A 38 -5.91 -18.38 9.94
C ARG A 38 -6.17 -19.88 9.72
N ASP A 39 -6.19 -20.32 8.48
CA ASP A 39 -6.28 -21.74 8.09
C ASP A 39 -4.94 -22.49 8.24
N SER A 40 -3.94 -21.87 8.88
CA SER A 40 -2.57 -22.37 9.06
C SER A 40 -1.79 -22.52 7.75
N SER A 41 -2.28 -21.94 6.64
CA SER A 41 -1.51 -21.90 5.41
C SER A 41 -0.32 -20.96 5.56
N VAL A 42 0.85 -21.43 5.11
CA VAL A 42 2.12 -20.74 5.26
C VAL A 42 2.69 -20.41 3.89
N ARG A 43 3.05 -19.14 3.68
CA ARG A 43 3.66 -18.69 2.44
C ARG A 43 4.95 -17.91 2.73
N ASP A 44 6.01 -18.28 2.02
CA ASP A 44 7.23 -17.48 1.95
C ASP A 44 6.99 -16.32 0.96
N LEU A 45 7.21 -15.09 1.42
CA LEU A 45 7.11 -13.88 0.62
C LEU A 45 8.47 -13.45 0.05
N GLY A 46 9.55 -14.15 0.38
CA GLY A 46 10.90 -13.89 -0.10
C GLY A 46 11.56 -12.67 0.56
N GLU A 47 12.54 -12.09 -0.12
CA GLU A 47 13.33 -11.00 0.45
C GLU A 47 12.51 -9.73 0.71
N PRO A 48 12.46 -9.24 1.96
CA PRO A 48 11.65 -8.08 2.35
C PRO A 48 12.06 -6.79 1.64
N PHE A 49 13.33 -6.67 1.21
CA PHE A 49 13.81 -5.51 0.47
C PHE A 49 13.04 -5.28 -0.84
N LYS A 50 12.51 -6.33 -1.48
CA LYS A 50 11.69 -6.20 -2.71
C LYS A 50 10.40 -5.40 -2.48
N TYR A 51 9.89 -5.38 -1.24
CA TYR A 51 8.70 -4.63 -0.86
C TYR A 51 9.04 -3.25 -0.26
N LEU A 52 10.28 -3.05 0.21
CA LEU A 52 10.76 -1.78 0.77
C LEU A 52 11.39 -0.87 -0.30
N THR A 53 11.87 -1.42 -1.41
CA THR A 53 12.33 -0.65 -2.56
C THR A 53 11.15 -0.09 -3.34
N ILE A 54 10.51 0.94 -2.79
CA ILE A 54 9.58 1.87 -3.47
C ILE A 54 10.30 2.68 -4.58
N ARG A 55 11.55 2.32 -4.94
CA ARG A 55 12.35 2.97 -5.98
C ARG A 55 12.02 2.46 -7.39
N ASP A 56 11.37 1.30 -7.51
CA ASP A 56 10.72 0.93 -8.77
C ASP A 56 9.42 1.73 -8.87
N ARG A 57 9.57 2.95 -9.42
CA ARG A 57 8.46 3.90 -9.67
C ARG A 57 7.30 3.28 -10.45
N ASP A 58 7.52 2.15 -11.12
CA ASP A 58 6.52 1.45 -11.94
C ASP A 58 5.54 0.58 -11.11
N ARG A 59 5.81 0.34 -9.81
CA ARG A 59 4.95 -0.49 -8.95
C ARG A 59 4.22 0.27 -7.84
N LYS A 60 4.35 1.60 -7.81
CA LYS A 60 3.61 2.45 -6.86
C LYS A 60 2.09 2.29 -6.99
N ASP A 61 1.62 1.94 -8.18
CA ASP A 61 0.21 1.85 -8.49
C ASP A 61 -0.44 0.54 -8.02
N GLU A 62 0.35 -0.53 -7.82
CA GLU A 62 -0.19 -1.86 -7.43
C GLU A 62 -0.47 -1.96 -5.92
N TYR A 63 0.29 -1.26 -5.08
CA TYR A 63 0.25 -1.46 -3.63
C TYR A 63 -0.46 -0.34 -2.85
N PHE A 64 -0.72 0.82 -3.47
CA PHE A 64 -1.34 1.98 -2.80
C PHE A 64 -2.73 2.36 -3.31
N ASN A 65 -3.30 1.65 -4.30
CA ASN A 65 -4.50 2.12 -4.99
C ASN A 65 -5.85 1.59 -4.49
N GLU A 66 -5.93 0.58 -3.62
CA GLU A 66 -7.26 0.08 -3.23
C GLU A 66 -8.03 1.03 -2.29
N SER A 67 -7.33 1.87 -1.51
CA SER A 67 -7.97 2.79 -0.55
C SER A 67 -8.02 4.27 -1.00
N LEU A 68 -7.43 4.62 -2.15
CA LEU A 68 -7.35 6.00 -2.65
C LEU A 68 -8.17 6.26 -3.92
N ILE A 69 -8.81 5.24 -4.51
CA ILE A 69 -9.81 5.44 -5.56
C ILE A 69 -11.02 6.10 -4.92
N ASN A 70 -11.01 7.42 -4.85
CA ASN A 70 -12.19 8.20 -4.51
C ASN A 70 -13.26 7.85 -5.55
N PRO A 71 -14.39 7.23 -5.16
CA PRO A 71 -15.42 6.77 -6.10
C PRO A 71 -16.06 7.91 -6.89
N HIS A 72 -15.80 9.16 -6.49
CA HIS A 72 -16.30 10.37 -7.13
C HIS A 72 -15.22 11.10 -7.95
N LEU A 73 -14.01 10.55 -8.09
CA LEU A 73 -12.91 11.22 -8.80
C LEU A 73 -13.29 11.52 -10.26
N GLU A 74 -13.85 10.53 -10.98
CA GLU A 74 -14.33 10.74 -12.35
C GLU A 74 -15.47 11.77 -12.42
N THR A 75 -16.37 11.74 -11.45
CA THR A 75 -17.48 12.69 -11.35
C THR A 75 -16.97 14.12 -11.12
N ALA A 76 -15.98 14.29 -10.25
CA ALA A 76 -15.35 15.58 -9.96
C ALA A 76 -14.61 16.13 -11.19
N ILE A 77 -13.87 15.28 -11.91
CA ILE A 77 -13.19 15.66 -13.16
C ILE A 77 -14.21 16.18 -14.19
N LYS A 78 -15.30 15.43 -14.43
CA LYS A 78 -16.36 15.86 -15.36
C LYS A 78 -17.03 17.17 -14.95
N ALA A 79 -17.32 17.35 -13.66
CA ALA A 79 -17.95 18.56 -13.16
C ALA A 79 -17.06 19.80 -13.36
N VAL A 80 -15.75 19.68 -13.12
CA VAL A 80 -14.78 20.76 -13.35
C VAL A 80 -14.67 21.10 -14.84
N GLN A 81 -14.68 20.09 -15.73
CA GLN A 81 -14.67 20.31 -17.18
C GLN A 81 -15.87 21.15 -17.64
N ILE A 82 -17.08 20.75 -17.21
CA ILE A 82 -18.33 21.45 -17.56
C ILE A 82 -18.31 22.89 -17.02
N LEU A 83 -17.87 23.07 -15.77
CA LEU A 83 -17.80 24.39 -15.15
C LEU A 83 -16.82 25.31 -15.92
N TYR A 84 -15.65 24.78 -16.31
CA TYR A 84 -14.68 25.52 -17.09
C TYR A 84 -15.22 25.95 -18.45
N ASP A 85 -15.92 25.05 -19.15
CA ASP A 85 -16.53 25.37 -20.44
C ASP A 85 -17.61 26.46 -20.31
N ILE A 86 -18.45 26.40 -19.27
CA ILE A 86 -19.45 27.43 -18.96
C ILE A 86 -18.78 28.78 -18.70
N ILE A 87 -17.75 28.80 -17.84
CA ILE A 87 -17.00 30.02 -17.52
C ILE A 87 -16.36 30.60 -18.78
N LYS A 88 -15.72 29.76 -19.60
CA LYS A 88 -15.07 30.18 -20.85
C LYS A 88 -16.06 30.78 -21.84
N LEU A 89 -17.22 30.16 -22.01
CA LEU A 89 -18.31 30.66 -22.87
C LEU A 89 -18.87 31.98 -22.34
N SER A 90 -19.04 32.12 -21.02
CA SER A 90 -19.51 33.37 -20.40
C SER A 90 -18.50 34.53 -20.47
N ALA A 91 -17.21 34.24 -20.63
CA ALA A 91 -16.16 35.25 -20.73
C ALA A 91 -15.95 35.79 -22.16
N HIS A 92 -16.57 35.18 -23.17
CA HIS A 92 -16.47 35.55 -24.59
C HIS A 92 -17.82 36.01 -25.19
N GLY A 93 -18.84 36.21 -24.36
CA GLY A 93 -20.17 36.73 -24.75
C GLY A 93 -20.37 38.19 -24.40
#